data_AF-A0A9N9UV52-F1
#
_entry.id   AF-A0A9N9UV52-F1
#
_cell.length_a   1.000
_cell.length_b   1.000
_cell.length_c   1.000
_cell.angle_alpha   90.00
_cell.angle_beta   90.00
_cell.angle_gamma   90.00
#
_symmetry.space_group_name_H-M   'P 1'
#
loop_
_entity.id
_entity.type
_entity.pdbx_description
1 polymer ?
#
loop_
_entity_poly.entity_id
_entity_poly.type
_entity_poly.pdbx_seq_one_letter_code
_entity_poly.pdbx_strand_id
1 'polypeptide(L)'
;MLAAAAVTVQPILVQLSPRQPSAPHRPKSIANPQYHRAVMCRVTDSTGYPTLAKLATSASAKKLWFQYMLVDEAYFHCFVALSEACVDLALGKKRESCSSEYRHHLATALRLINSNLSSHEAVSDTNIAGVIALCDVGLIRANLCQARAYFEGLCRMIKVRGGTGQLQGNPALLQKAQSIDIDLALLGWCPAQLSKSAKELDQIVPIFSVLEVTSPLVNAVRNTDQDVFKAAQDVMKMSRIFNSSVASRKLGADAFHDIVISLCYRLLGIGAISGASKLSNPVARAAHLGLIAFMTTFLPHLSHGRDQMYHVLSRKYKAALSNAAFRKSIDPATHLWLLMVAGLSVLEDGEFSEWLAPRISEVLDQFGMDEWSFARRLMGKYPWVNSVHDTPGAAVWQKCFPTSTAQNN
;
A
#
# COMPACT_ATOMS: atom_id res chain seq x y z
N MET A 1 -19.50 76.25 -35.09
CA MET A 1 -20.34 75.44 -36.01
C MET A 1 -19.50 74.30 -36.54
N LEU A 2 -19.58 73.12 -35.91
CA LEU A 2 -19.00 71.87 -36.39
C LEU A 2 -20.13 70.83 -36.33
N ALA A 3 -20.48 70.30 -37.50
CA ALA A 3 -21.66 69.48 -37.72
C ALA A 3 -21.40 67.99 -37.46
N ALA A 4 -22.43 67.34 -36.94
CA ALA A 4 -22.49 65.95 -36.51
C ALA A 4 -22.54 64.94 -37.68
N ALA A 5 -22.01 63.74 -37.45
CA ALA A 5 -22.31 62.56 -38.24
C ALA A 5 -22.67 61.40 -37.32
N ALA A 6 -23.90 60.89 -37.46
CA ALA A 6 -24.44 59.75 -36.73
C ALA A 6 -24.55 58.52 -37.67
N VAL A 7 -23.86 57.44 -37.26
CA VAL A 7 -24.19 56.00 -37.30
C VAL A 7 -25.10 55.44 -38.40
N THR A 8 -24.62 54.40 -39.11
CA THR A 8 -25.39 53.14 -39.30
C THR A 8 -24.44 51.96 -39.61
N VAL A 9 -24.42 50.92 -38.76
CA VAL A 9 -23.74 49.63 -39.02
C VAL A 9 -24.80 48.53 -39.00
N GLN A 10 -24.90 47.76 -40.07
CA GLN A 10 -25.83 46.63 -40.22
C GLN A 10 -25.43 45.41 -39.37
N PRO A 11 -26.39 44.62 -38.86
CA PRO A 11 -26.10 43.36 -38.17
C PRO A 11 -25.95 42.19 -39.16
N ILE A 12 -24.87 41.43 -39.02
CA ILE A 12 -24.72 40.12 -39.68
C ILE A 12 -25.37 39.05 -38.77
N LEU A 13 -26.50 38.51 -39.22
CA LEU A 13 -27.16 37.36 -38.60
C LEU A 13 -26.41 36.08 -38.97
N VAL A 14 -25.76 35.42 -38.01
CA VAL A 14 -25.29 34.03 -38.17
C VAL A 14 -26.34 33.12 -37.54
N GLN A 15 -27.02 32.32 -38.35
CA GLN A 15 -27.96 31.28 -37.89
C GLN A 15 -27.20 30.18 -37.14
N LEU A 16 -27.47 30.03 -35.84
CA LEU A 16 -27.05 28.89 -35.04
C LEU A 16 -28.04 27.74 -35.24
N SER A 17 -27.61 26.65 -35.87
CA SER A 17 -28.33 25.37 -35.83
C SER A 17 -28.16 24.71 -34.45
N PRO A 18 -29.21 24.07 -33.89
CA PRO A 18 -29.12 23.44 -32.58
C PRO A 18 -28.25 22.17 -32.65
N ARG A 19 -27.07 22.19 -32.01
CA ARG A 19 -26.26 20.99 -31.82
C ARG A 19 -26.97 20.06 -30.84
N GLN A 20 -27.29 18.85 -31.30
CA GLN A 20 -27.67 17.75 -30.41
C GLN A 20 -26.54 17.42 -29.42
N PRO A 21 -26.85 17.06 -28.16
CA PRO A 21 -25.84 16.63 -27.21
C PRO A 21 -25.22 15.31 -27.67
N SER A 22 -23.92 15.34 -28.00
CA SER A 22 -23.13 14.15 -28.26
C SER A 22 -23.06 13.29 -27.00
N ALA A 23 -23.45 12.02 -27.11
CA ALA A 23 -23.35 11.05 -26.02
C ALA A 23 -21.91 11.01 -25.47
N PRO A 24 -21.72 10.80 -24.15
CA PRO A 24 -20.39 10.74 -23.55
C PRO A 24 -19.56 9.63 -24.20
N HIS A 25 -18.39 9.99 -24.71
CA HIS A 25 -17.46 9.07 -25.33
C HIS A 25 -17.00 8.06 -24.27
N ARG A 26 -17.44 6.81 -24.34
CA ARG A 26 -16.90 5.74 -23.49
C ARG A 26 -15.41 5.58 -23.78
N PRO A 27 -14.51 5.72 -22.79
CA PRO A 27 -13.11 5.38 -22.96
C PRO A 27 -12.99 3.91 -23.41
N LYS A 28 -12.25 3.66 -24.51
CA LYS A 28 -11.99 2.31 -25.03
C LYS A 28 -11.26 1.40 -24.02
N SER A 29 -10.72 1.96 -22.93
CA SER A 29 -9.98 1.27 -21.86
C SER A 29 -10.86 0.42 -20.92
N ILE A 30 -12.19 0.64 -20.90
CA ILE A 30 -13.10 -0.03 -19.96
C ILE A 30 -13.22 -1.54 -20.21
N ALA A 31 -12.88 -2.06 -21.39
CA ALA A 31 -13.06 -3.48 -21.71
C ALA A 31 -11.95 -4.42 -21.20
N ASN A 32 -10.86 -3.92 -20.62
CA ASN A 32 -9.74 -4.76 -20.17
C ASN A 32 -9.96 -5.29 -18.72
N PRO A 33 -9.99 -6.61 -18.47
CA PRO A 33 -10.13 -7.15 -17.13
C PRO A 33 -9.01 -6.74 -16.16
N GLN A 34 -7.78 -6.53 -16.66
CA GLN A 34 -6.66 -6.04 -15.86
C GLN A 34 -6.86 -4.58 -15.44
N TYR A 35 -7.51 -3.76 -16.28
CA TYR A 35 -7.89 -2.37 -15.97
C TYR A 35 -8.85 -2.32 -14.77
N HIS A 36 -9.95 -3.07 -14.84
CA HIS A 36 -10.92 -3.11 -13.76
C HIS A 36 -10.30 -3.59 -12.46
N ARG A 37 -9.42 -4.60 -12.52
CA ARG A 37 -8.72 -5.11 -11.34
C ARG A 37 -7.80 -4.07 -10.71
N ALA A 38 -6.95 -3.40 -11.49
CA ALA A 38 -5.99 -2.42 -10.96
C ALA A 38 -6.70 -1.22 -10.30
N VAL A 39 -7.70 -0.65 -10.97
CA VAL A 39 -8.50 0.46 -10.44
C VAL A 39 -9.28 0.02 -9.21
N MET A 40 -9.94 -1.14 -9.26
CA MET A 40 -10.69 -1.66 -8.11
C MET A 40 -9.78 -1.99 -6.93
N CYS A 41 -8.60 -2.58 -7.12
CA CYS A 41 -7.65 -2.80 -6.03
C CYS A 41 -7.28 -1.49 -5.32
N ARG A 42 -7.05 -0.43 -6.10
CA ARG A 42 -6.67 0.89 -5.58
C ARG A 42 -7.81 1.59 -4.85
N VAL A 43 -9.01 1.56 -5.41
CA VAL A 43 -10.17 2.25 -4.83
C VAL A 43 -10.71 1.47 -3.63
N THR A 44 -10.66 0.15 -3.64
CA THR A 44 -11.40 -0.70 -2.69
C THR A 44 -10.53 -1.40 -1.64
N ASP A 45 -9.23 -1.08 -1.60
CA ASP A 45 -8.23 -1.73 -0.74
C ASP A 45 -8.09 -3.23 -0.96
N SER A 46 -8.55 -3.72 -2.12
CA SER A 46 -8.48 -5.14 -2.38
C SER A 46 -7.03 -5.56 -2.59
N THR A 47 -6.55 -6.47 -1.75
CA THR A 47 -5.25 -7.10 -1.95
C THR A 47 -5.18 -7.77 -3.32
N GLY A 48 -4.00 -7.78 -3.94
CA GLY A 48 -3.76 -8.50 -5.19
C GLY A 48 -3.98 -10.01 -5.08
N TYR A 49 -4.17 -10.55 -3.86
CA TYR A 49 -4.34 -11.96 -3.52
C TYR A 49 -5.83 -12.34 -3.46
N PRO A 50 -6.35 -13.16 -4.39
CA PRO A 50 -7.79 -13.47 -4.49
C PRO A 50 -8.41 -14.06 -3.22
N THR A 51 -7.64 -14.81 -2.46
CA THR A 51 -8.00 -15.46 -1.19
C THR A 51 -8.16 -14.46 -0.05
N LEU A 52 -7.27 -13.46 0.03
CA LEU A 52 -7.42 -12.35 0.97
C LEU A 52 -8.35 -11.26 0.43
N ALA A 53 -8.62 -11.16 -0.87
CA ALA A 53 -9.55 -10.16 -1.40
C ALA A 53 -10.97 -10.27 -0.81
N LYS A 54 -11.38 -11.48 -0.36
CA LYS A 54 -12.63 -11.67 0.40
C LYS A 54 -12.54 -11.10 1.83
N LEU A 55 -11.35 -11.14 2.42
CA LEU A 55 -11.06 -10.64 3.77
C LEU A 55 -10.62 -9.18 3.78
N ALA A 56 -10.15 -8.63 2.67
CA ALA A 56 -9.59 -7.29 2.57
C ALA A 56 -10.49 -6.36 1.74
N THR A 57 -11.73 -6.76 1.47
CA THR A 57 -12.64 -5.87 0.76
C THR A 57 -14.06 -6.04 1.26
N SER A 58 -14.56 -5.00 1.93
CA SER A 58 -15.97 -4.95 2.27
C SER A 58 -16.79 -4.57 1.03
N ALA A 59 -17.88 -5.30 0.78
CA ALA A 59 -18.82 -4.96 -0.29
C ALA A 59 -19.42 -3.56 -0.08
N SER A 60 -19.52 -3.12 1.18
CA SER A 60 -19.92 -1.77 1.58
C SER A 60 -18.91 -0.71 1.14
N ALA A 61 -17.60 -0.89 1.35
CA ALA A 61 -16.59 0.07 0.90
C ALA A 61 -16.60 0.21 -0.63
N LYS A 62 -16.69 -0.91 -1.37
CA LYS A 62 -16.83 -0.84 -2.84
C LYS A 62 -18.00 0.05 -3.24
N LYS A 63 -19.18 -0.23 -2.69
CA LYS A 63 -20.41 0.53 -2.97
C LYS A 63 -20.25 2.01 -2.63
N LEU A 64 -19.59 2.34 -1.51
CA LEU A 64 -19.38 3.70 -1.04
C LEU A 64 -18.59 4.54 -2.04
N TRP A 65 -17.43 4.07 -2.50
CA TRP A 65 -16.60 4.82 -3.44
C TRP A 65 -17.28 5.03 -4.79
N PHE A 66 -18.02 4.02 -5.28
CA PHE A 66 -18.85 4.19 -6.48
C PHE A 66 -19.99 5.19 -6.25
N GLN A 67 -20.62 5.19 -5.08
CA GLN A 67 -21.65 6.17 -4.75
C GLN A 67 -21.08 7.58 -4.77
N TYR A 68 -19.93 7.82 -4.15
CA TYR A 68 -19.25 9.13 -4.21
C TYR A 68 -18.98 9.57 -5.64
N MET A 69 -18.53 8.67 -6.50
CA MET A 69 -18.30 8.95 -7.92
C MET A 69 -19.58 9.39 -8.65
N LEU A 70 -20.74 8.86 -8.25
CA LEU A 70 -22.02 9.16 -8.90
C LEU A 70 -22.68 10.45 -8.36
N VAL A 71 -22.42 10.82 -7.11
CA VAL A 71 -23.11 11.93 -6.44
C VAL A 71 -22.30 13.21 -6.33
N ASP A 72 -20.96 13.14 -6.47
CA ASP A 72 -20.07 14.29 -6.30
C ASP A 72 -19.19 14.50 -7.55
N GLU A 73 -19.31 15.68 -8.15
CA GLU A 73 -18.58 16.05 -9.38
C GLU A 73 -17.07 16.12 -9.14
N ALA A 74 -16.63 16.66 -8.01
CA ALA A 74 -15.21 16.79 -7.70
C ALA A 74 -14.56 15.40 -7.58
N TYR A 75 -15.21 14.51 -6.84
CA TYR A 75 -14.76 13.14 -6.67
C TYR A 75 -14.86 12.32 -7.97
N PHE A 76 -15.87 12.55 -8.81
CA PHE A 76 -15.93 11.96 -10.15
C PHE A 76 -14.65 12.28 -10.96
N HIS A 77 -14.26 13.55 -11.00
CA HIS A 77 -13.03 13.95 -11.70
C HIS A 77 -11.77 13.36 -11.05
N CYS A 78 -11.69 13.29 -9.72
CA CYS A 78 -10.61 12.59 -9.02
C CYS A 78 -10.53 11.10 -9.42
N PHE A 79 -11.68 10.42 -9.44
CA PHE A 79 -11.78 9.00 -9.74
C PHE A 79 -11.32 8.69 -11.18
N VAL A 80 -11.71 9.53 -12.15
CA VAL A 80 -11.26 9.35 -13.54
C VAL A 80 -9.76 9.62 -13.67
N ALA A 81 -9.22 10.66 -13.04
CA ALA A 81 -7.78 10.93 -13.05
C ALA A 81 -6.98 9.79 -12.39
N LEU A 82 -7.47 9.24 -11.28
CA LEU A 82 -6.90 8.06 -10.61
C LEU A 82 -6.94 6.82 -11.52
N SER A 83 -8.06 6.60 -12.19
CA SER A 83 -8.23 5.48 -13.13
C SER A 83 -7.23 5.57 -14.28
N GLU A 84 -7.06 6.74 -14.89
CA GLU A 84 -6.07 6.98 -15.94
C GLU A 84 -4.64 6.77 -15.43
N ALA A 85 -4.32 7.23 -14.21
CA ALA A 85 -3.00 6.99 -13.61
C ALA A 85 -2.72 5.49 -13.37
N CYS A 86 -3.73 4.73 -12.94
CA CYS A 86 -3.64 3.28 -12.78
C CYS A 86 -3.42 2.58 -14.14
N VAL A 87 -4.12 3.03 -15.18
CA VAL A 87 -3.96 2.53 -16.56
C VAL A 87 -2.54 2.74 -17.05
N ASP A 88 -2.03 3.96 -16.93
CA ASP A 88 -0.69 4.30 -17.38
C ASP A 88 0.37 3.45 -16.68
N LEU A 89 0.22 3.23 -15.37
CA LEU A 89 1.09 2.36 -14.58
C LEU A 89 0.99 0.90 -15.02
N ALA A 90 -0.21 0.36 -15.20
CA ALA A 90 -0.42 -1.03 -15.61
C ALA A 90 0.12 -1.32 -17.02
N LEU A 91 0.12 -0.32 -17.89
CA LEU A 91 0.67 -0.40 -19.25
C LEU A 91 2.17 -0.07 -19.30
N GLY A 92 2.83 0.21 -18.16
CA GLY A 92 4.24 0.57 -18.10
C GLY A 92 4.59 1.85 -18.87
N LYS A 93 3.63 2.76 -19.05
CA LYS A 93 3.89 4.02 -19.73
C LYS A 93 4.85 4.88 -18.92
N LYS A 94 5.65 5.69 -19.62
CA LYS A 94 6.54 6.66 -18.97
C LYS A 94 5.71 7.62 -18.10
N ARG A 95 6.18 7.87 -16.88
CA ARG A 95 5.51 8.75 -15.90
C ARG A 95 5.32 10.19 -16.39
N GLU A 96 6.04 10.61 -17.42
CA GLU A 96 5.95 11.94 -18.04
C GLU A 96 4.88 12.01 -19.13
N SER A 97 4.48 10.88 -19.71
CA SER A 97 3.39 10.85 -20.69
C SER A 97 2.06 10.91 -19.92
N CYS A 98 1.36 12.03 -20.03
CA CYS A 98 0.02 12.22 -19.47
C CYS A 98 -1.00 12.31 -20.61
N SER A 99 -2.06 11.50 -20.58
CA SER A 99 -3.20 11.70 -21.48
C SER A 99 -3.80 13.11 -21.30
N SER A 100 -4.42 13.64 -22.35
CA SER A 100 -5.21 14.88 -22.24
C SER A 100 -6.33 14.72 -21.21
N GLU A 101 -6.94 13.53 -21.16
CA GLU A 101 -8.00 13.17 -20.22
C GLU A 101 -7.52 13.24 -18.77
N TYR A 102 -6.39 12.61 -18.45
CA TYR A 102 -5.79 12.68 -17.10
C TYR A 102 -5.59 14.13 -16.66
N ARG A 103 -5.00 14.97 -17.53
CA ARG A 103 -4.74 16.39 -17.21
C ARG A 103 -6.02 17.18 -17.02
N HIS A 104 -7.01 16.95 -17.89
CA HIS A 104 -8.31 17.60 -17.81
C HIS A 104 -9.01 17.25 -16.50
N HIS A 105 -9.17 15.96 -16.20
CA HIS A 105 -9.84 15.50 -15.00
C HIS A 105 -9.10 15.92 -13.72
N LEU A 106 -7.76 15.86 -13.69
CA LEU A 106 -6.99 16.32 -12.54
C LEU A 106 -7.15 17.83 -12.30
N ALA A 107 -7.04 18.65 -13.35
CA ALA A 107 -7.18 20.10 -13.23
C ALA A 107 -8.58 20.49 -12.75
N THR A 108 -9.62 19.83 -13.30
CA THR A 108 -11.01 20.06 -12.89
C THR A 108 -11.25 19.63 -11.45
N ALA A 109 -10.75 18.46 -11.04
CA ALA A 109 -10.81 17.98 -9.66
C ALA A 109 -10.19 18.97 -8.68
N LEU A 110 -8.97 19.45 -8.94
CA LEU A 110 -8.28 20.43 -8.09
C LEU A 110 -9.06 21.73 -7.97
N ARG A 111 -9.63 22.23 -9.06
CA ARG A 111 -10.44 23.44 -9.06
C ARG A 111 -11.71 23.27 -8.19
N LEU A 112 -12.42 22.16 -8.37
CA LEU A 112 -13.66 21.88 -7.63
C LEU A 112 -13.38 21.65 -6.13
N ILE A 113 -12.39 20.84 -5.78
CA ILE A 113 -11.97 20.63 -4.38
C ILE A 113 -11.59 21.96 -3.74
N ASN A 114 -10.78 22.80 -4.41
CA ASN A 114 -10.39 24.10 -3.86
C ASN A 114 -11.60 25.03 -3.66
N SER A 115 -12.59 24.99 -4.55
CA SER A 115 -13.84 25.72 -4.37
C SER A 115 -14.60 25.23 -3.14
N ASN A 116 -14.66 23.91 -2.93
CA ASN A 116 -15.31 23.29 -1.77
C ASN A 116 -14.62 23.66 -0.45
N LEU A 117 -13.29 23.88 -0.44
CA LEU A 117 -12.56 24.30 0.77
C LEU A 117 -13.04 25.64 1.35
N SER A 118 -13.71 26.48 0.56
CA SER A 118 -14.29 27.75 0.99
C SER A 118 -15.78 27.65 1.34
N SER A 119 -16.37 26.47 1.27
CA SER A 119 -17.79 26.22 1.55
C SER A 119 -17.99 25.33 2.78
N HIS A 120 -19.25 25.06 3.14
CA HIS A 120 -19.58 24.12 4.21
C HIS A 120 -19.20 22.66 3.87
N GLU A 121 -18.96 22.37 2.59
CA GLU A 121 -18.52 21.06 2.09
C GLU A 121 -17.01 20.83 2.26
N ALA A 122 -16.26 21.79 2.81
CA ALA A 122 -14.81 21.73 2.93
C ALA A 122 -14.30 20.43 3.58
N VAL A 123 -15.03 19.90 4.56
CA VAL A 123 -14.69 18.67 5.29
C VAL A 123 -15.72 17.56 5.12
N SER A 124 -16.57 17.63 4.09
CA SER A 124 -17.53 16.57 3.79
C SER A 124 -16.83 15.28 3.39
N ASP A 125 -17.56 14.16 3.47
CA ASP A 125 -17.03 12.84 3.11
C ASP A 125 -16.51 12.79 1.68
N THR A 126 -17.24 13.39 0.73
CA THR A 126 -16.87 13.38 -0.69
C THR A 126 -15.66 14.25 -0.97
N ASN A 127 -15.52 15.39 -0.28
CA ASN A 127 -14.34 16.25 -0.43
C ASN A 127 -13.09 15.59 0.18
N ILE A 128 -13.22 14.92 1.34
CA ILE A 128 -12.14 14.11 1.93
C ILE A 128 -11.78 12.95 1.00
N ALA A 129 -12.77 12.24 0.46
CA ALA A 129 -12.56 11.19 -0.54
C ALA A 129 -11.80 11.70 -1.77
N GLY A 130 -12.12 12.93 -2.23
CA GLY A 130 -11.43 13.57 -3.35
C GLY A 130 -9.94 13.78 -3.07
N VAL A 131 -9.61 14.31 -1.88
CA VAL A 131 -8.21 14.51 -1.48
C VAL A 131 -7.47 13.18 -1.27
N ILE A 132 -8.13 12.14 -0.75
CA ILE A 132 -7.59 10.77 -0.71
C ILE A 132 -7.21 10.29 -2.12
N ALA A 133 -8.12 10.43 -3.09
CA ALA A 133 -7.85 10.03 -4.47
C ALA A 133 -6.72 10.85 -5.11
N LEU A 134 -6.57 12.14 -4.77
CA LEU A 134 -5.42 12.94 -5.20
C LEU A 134 -4.09 12.45 -4.60
N CYS A 135 -4.09 12.02 -3.34
CA CYS A 135 -2.92 11.39 -2.72
C CYS A 135 -2.52 10.11 -3.48
N ASP A 136 -3.50 9.24 -3.78
CA ASP A 136 -3.28 8.02 -4.55
C ASP A 136 -2.73 8.32 -5.96
N VAL A 137 -3.25 9.34 -6.65
CA VAL A 137 -2.68 9.80 -7.93
C VAL A 137 -1.20 10.16 -7.79
N GLY A 138 -0.86 10.93 -6.75
CA GLY A 138 0.52 11.32 -6.46
C GLY A 138 1.42 10.10 -6.22
N LEU A 139 0.96 9.13 -5.43
CA LEU A 139 1.68 7.89 -5.14
C LEU A 139 1.89 7.03 -6.40
N ILE A 140 0.83 6.81 -7.19
CA ILE A 140 0.87 5.99 -8.41
C ILE A 140 1.80 6.56 -9.46
N ARG A 141 1.83 7.90 -9.58
CA ARG A 141 2.75 8.58 -10.49
C ARG A 141 4.14 8.81 -9.90
N ALA A 142 4.40 8.31 -8.69
CA ALA A 142 5.63 8.52 -7.93
C ALA A 142 6.01 10.01 -7.76
N ASN A 143 5.03 10.90 -7.75
CA ASN A 143 5.22 12.31 -7.42
C ASN A 143 4.99 12.51 -5.92
N LEU A 144 6.01 12.12 -5.14
CA LEU A 144 5.92 12.06 -3.68
C LEU A 144 5.84 13.45 -3.03
N CYS A 145 6.34 14.49 -3.69
CA CYS A 145 6.14 15.88 -3.28
C CYS A 145 4.65 16.27 -3.32
N GLN A 146 3.95 15.94 -4.42
CA GLN A 146 2.51 16.20 -4.52
C GLN A 146 1.70 15.32 -3.58
N ALA A 147 2.00 14.02 -3.51
CA ALA A 147 1.33 13.09 -2.59
C ALA A 147 1.42 13.58 -1.14
N ARG A 148 2.61 14.03 -0.72
CA ARG A 148 2.82 14.61 0.61
C ARG A 148 2.01 15.90 0.80
N ALA A 149 2.00 16.81 -0.16
CA ALA A 149 1.23 18.06 -0.05
C ALA A 149 -0.27 17.81 0.09
N TYR A 150 -0.83 16.88 -0.71
CA TYR A 150 -2.22 16.46 -0.60
C TYR A 150 -2.50 15.80 0.75
N PHE A 151 -1.58 14.95 1.23
CA PHE A 151 -1.73 14.28 2.52
C PHE A 151 -1.66 15.25 3.71
N GLU A 152 -0.77 16.25 3.68
CA GLU A 152 -0.75 17.32 4.67
C GLU A 152 -2.08 18.11 4.66
N GLY A 153 -2.65 18.36 3.48
CA GLY A 153 -3.99 18.93 3.32
C GLY A 153 -5.07 18.04 3.94
N LEU A 154 -5.04 16.74 3.66
CA LEU A 154 -5.95 15.74 4.22
C LEU A 154 -5.90 15.73 5.76
N CYS A 155 -4.71 15.71 6.35
CA CYS A 155 -4.53 15.78 7.80
C CYS A 155 -5.16 17.06 8.40
N ARG A 156 -5.03 18.20 7.72
CA ARG A 156 -5.67 19.47 8.15
C ARG A 156 -7.19 19.37 8.05
N MET A 157 -7.74 18.82 6.97
CA MET A 157 -9.19 18.61 6.83
C MET A 157 -9.74 17.73 7.96
N ILE A 158 -9.08 16.60 8.25
CA ILE A 158 -9.45 15.69 9.35
C ILE A 158 -9.42 16.44 10.68
N LYS A 159 -8.38 17.24 10.93
CA LYS A 159 -8.27 18.04 12.16
C LYS A 159 -9.40 19.07 12.28
N VAL A 160 -9.70 19.80 11.21
CA VAL A 160 -10.79 20.80 11.17
C VAL A 160 -12.15 20.14 11.36
N ARG A 161 -12.34 18.92 10.84
CA ARG A 161 -13.56 18.12 11.05
C ARG A 161 -13.78 17.70 12.50
N GLY A 162 -12.76 17.79 13.36
CA GLY A 162 -12.80 17.36 14.76
C GLY A 162 -11.97 16.11 15.06
N GLY A 163 -11.07 15.73 14.16
CA GLY A 163 -10.14 14.61 14.31
C GLY A 163 -10.65 13.28 13.74
N THR A 164 -9.84 12.24 13.86
CA THR A 164 -10.12 10.91 13.30
C THR A 164 -11.35 10.22 13.91
N GLY A 165 -11.72 10.60 15.15
CA GLY A 165 -12.96 10.13 15.78
C GLY A 165 -14.21 10.47 14.97
N GLN A 166 -14.20 11.59 14.25
CA GLN A 166 -15.33 12.04 13.41
C GLN A 166 -15.44 11.29 12.08
N LEU A 167 -14.48 10.40 11.79
CA LEU A 167 -14.53 9.48 10.65
C LEU A 167 -14.94 8.05 11.06
N GLN A 168 -15.22 7.78 12.35
CA GLN A 168 -15.62 6.44 12.78
C GLN A 168 -16.95 5.98 12.18
N GLY A 169 -17.85 6.91 11.84
CA GLY A 169 -19.07 6.63 11.08
C GLY A 169 -18.82 6.23 9.62
N ASN A 170 -17.59 6.41 9.14
CA ASN A 170 -17.15 6.04 7.81
C ASN A 170 -15.73 5.42 7.81
N PRO A 171 -15.61 4.15 8.25
CA PRO A 171 -14.33 3.48 8.41
C PRO A 171 -13.48 3.44 7.13
N ALA A 172 -14.11 3.39 5.96
CA ALA A 172 -13.42 3.34 4.67
C ALA A 172 -12.57 4.60 4.43
N LEU A 173 -13.07 5.79 4.78
CA LEU A 173 -12.29 7.04 4.65
C LEU A 173 -11.08 7.04 5.59
N LEU A 174 -11.28 6.61 6.85
CA LEU A 174 -10.22 6.57 7.84
C LEU A 174 -9.13 5.57 7.46
N GLN A 175 -9.51 4.36 7.06
CA GLN A 175 -8.59 3.30 6.65
C GLN A 175 -7.75 3.71 5.44
N LYS A 176 -8.35 4.42 4.46
CA LYS A 176 -7.60 4.99 3.34
C LYS A 176 -6.61 6.06 3.76
N ALA A 177 -7.05 7.00 4.59
CA ALA A 177 -6.16 8.05 5.09
C ALA A 177 -4.97 7.43 5.85
N GLN A 178 -5.22 6.42 6.68
CA GLN A 178 -4.18 5.68 7.41
C GLN A 178 -3.25 4.89 6.48
N SER A 179 -3.78 4.28 5.43
CA SER A 179 -2.96 3.53 4.46
C SER A 179 -2.01 4.46 3.70
N ILE A 180 -2.48 5.63 3.28
CA ILE A 180 -1.62 6.67 2.65
C ILE A 180 -0.54 7.17 3.63
N ASP A 181 -0.90 7.38 4.89
CA ASP A 181 0.05 7.78 5.93
C ASP A 181 1.16 6.74 6.13
N ILE A 182 0.77 5.46 6.20
CA ILE A 182 1.71 4.33 6.29
C ILE A 182 2.62 4.30 5.06
N ASP A 183 2.06 4.42 3.85
CA ASP A 183 2.85 4.43 2.62
C ASP A 183 3.90 5.55 2.65
N LEU A 184 3.50 6.80 2.92
CA LEU A 184 4.42 7.93 2.97
C LEU A 184 5.48 7.78 4.07
N ALA A 185 5.14 7.17 5.21
CA ALA A 185 6.07 6.86 6.28
C ALA A 185 7.07 5.74 5.89
N LEU A 186 6.61 4.70 5.20
CA LEU A 186 7.45 3.63 4.68
C LEU A 186 8.44 4.13 3.61
N LEU A 187 7.99 5.08 2.78
CA LEU A 187 8.81 5.76 1.78
C LEU A 187 9.77 6.78 2.41
N GLY A 188 9.62 7.08 3.70
CA GLY A 188 10.50 7.99 4.43
C GLY A 188 10.24 9.48 4.21
N TRP A 189 9.08 9.85 3.67
CA TRP A 189 8.73 11.23 3.28
C TRP A 189 8.11 12.06 4.40
N CYS A 190 7.40 11.42 5.32
CA CYS A 190 6.92 12.05 6.55
C CYS A 190 6.80 11.02 7.68
N PRO A 191 6.92 11.42 8.96
CA PRO A 191 6.52 10.57 10.07
C PRO A 191 5.04 10.21 9.99
N ALA A 192 4.65 9.05 10.53
CA ALA A 192 3.25 8.63 10.60
C ALA A 192 2.40 9.60 11.46
N GLN A 193 1.53 10.36 10.81
CA GLN A 193 0.77 11.45 11.44
C GLN A 193 -0.53 10.98 12.11
N LEU A 194 -1.11 9.88 11.62
CA LEU A 194 -2.38 9.34 12.08
C LEU A 194 -2.23 8.11 12.98
N SER A 195 -1.01 7.77 13.40
CA SER A 195 -0.71 6.60 14.25
C SER A 195 -1.56 6.53 15.53
N LYS A 196 -1.93 7.67 16.14
CA LYS A 196 -2.80 7.73 17.34
C LYS A 196 -4.24 7.26 17.10
N SER A 197 -4.65 7.12 15.84
CA SER A 197 -5.97 6.62 15.47
C SER A 197 -6.02 5.10 15.29
N ALA A 198 -4.88 4.42 15.40
CA ALA A 198 -4.80 2.96 15.39
C ALA A 198 -5.55 2.37 16.58
N LYS A 199 -6.29 1.28 16.34
CA LYS A 199 -6.99 0.54 17.39
C LYS A 199 -6.02 -0.44 18.07
N GLU A 200 -6.24 -0.72 19.34
CA GLU A 200 -5.52 -1.81 19.99
C GLU A 200 -5.98 -3.17 19.43
N LEU A 201 -5.05 -4.13 19.31
CA LEU A 201 -5.32 -5.39 18.61
C LEU A 201 -6.36 -6.26 19.32
N ASP A 202 -6.40 -6.22 20.65
CA ASP A 202 -7.39 -6.91 21.48
C ASP A 202 -8.79 -6.29 21.37
N GLN A 203 -8.88 -4.98 21.10
CA GLN A 203 -10.15 -4.31 20.78
C GLN A 203 -10.68 -4.71 19.40
N ILE A 204 -9.80 -5.03 18.45
CA ILE A 204 -10.21 -5.50 17.12
C ILE A 204 -10.61 -6.98 17.16
N VAL A 205 -9.75 -7.84 17.72
CA VAL A 205 -10.02 -9.27 17.89
C VAL A 205 -9.57 -9.70 19.29
N PRO A 206 -10.50 -9.97 20.22
CA PRO A 206 -10.19 -10.28 21.62
C PRO A 206 -9.21 -11.43 21.83
N ILE A 207 -9.14 -12.39 20.89
CA ILE A 207 -8.22 -13.52 21.00
C ILE A 207 -6.73 -13.10 20.98
N PHE A 208 -6.38 -11.89 20.51
CA PHE A 208 -4.99 -11.42 20.51
C PHE A 208 -4.36 -11.36 21.90
N SER A 209 -5.15 -11.08 22.94
CA SER A 209 -4.64 -10.95 24.32
C SER A 209 -4.33 -12.30 24.95
N VAL A 210 -5.04 -13.36 24.55
CA VAL A 210 -4.92 -14.71 25.12
C VAL A 210 -4.17 -15.71 24.22
N LEU A 211 -4.00 -15.40 22.93
CA LEU A 211 -3.35 -16.31 21.99
C LEU A 211 -1.84 -16.39 22.26
N GLU A 212 -1.41 -17.49 22.85
CA GLU A 212 0.01 -17.79 22.99
C GLU A 212 0.62 -18.25 21.66
N VAL A 213 1.77 -17.66 21.34
CA VAL A 213 2.53 -17.99 20.14
C VAL A 213 3.96 -18.32 20.49
N THR A 214 4.43 -19.39 19.87
CA THR A 214 5.83 -19.78 19.84
C THR A 214 6.31 -19.65 18.40
N SER A 215 7.49 -19.05 18.24
CA SER A 215 8.18 -18.92 16.97
C SER A 215 9.66 -18.72 17.25
N PRO A 216 10.57 -19.29 16.44
CA PRO A 216 12.00 -19.03 16.61
C PRO A 216 12.33 -17.54 16.51
N LEU A 217 11.65 -16.79 15.63
CA LEU A 217 11.82 -15.33 15.53
C LEU A 217 11.49 -14.63 16.86
N VAL A 218 10.36 -14.98 17.47
CA VAL A 218 9.93 -14.41 18.76
C VAL A 218 10.96 -14.71 19.85
N ASN A 219 11.55 -15.91 19.84
CA ASN A 219 12.61 -16.27 20.78
C ASN A 219 13.91 -15.51 20.50
N ALA A 220 14.29 -15.33 19.23
CA ALA A 220 15.49 -14.61 18.82
C ALA A 220 15.51 -13.15 19.29
N VAL A 221 14.34 -12.51 19.40
CA VAL A 221 14.23 -11.11 19.85
C VAL A 221 13.82 -10.93 21.31
N ARG A 222 13.56 -12.03 22.04
CA ARG A 222 13.02 -12.00 23.41
C ARG A 222 13.85 -11.16 24.38
N ASN A 223 15.16 -11.26 24.27
CA ASN A 223 16.11 -10.59 25.17
C ASN A 223 16.84 -9.44 24.47
N THR A 224 16.34 -8.94 23.33
CA THR A 224 17.04 -7.92 22.53
C THR A 224 16.41 -6.54 22.66
N ASP A 225 15.10 -6.44 22.43
CA ASP A 225 14.33 -5.19 22.49
C ASP A 225 12.86 -5.51 22.78
N GLN A 226 12.27 -4.81 23.74
CA GLN A 226 10.95 -5.13 24.26
C GLN A 226 9.82 -4.85 23.25
N ASP A 227 9.97 -3.80 22.43
CA ASP A 227 8.95 -3.41 21.47
C ASP A 227 9.04 -4.28 20.21
N VAL A 228 10.26 -4.62 19.77
CA VAL A 228 10.46 -5.61 18.69
C VAL A 228 9.92 -6.98 19.10
N PHE A 229 10.14 -7.40 20.35
CA PHE A 229 9.60 -8.66 20.87
C PHE A 229 8.06 -8.68 20.82
N LYS A 230 7.40 -7.64 21.34
CA LYS A 230 5.93 -7.54 21.30
C LYS A 230 5.40 -7.52 19.86
N ALA A 231 6.05 -6.76 18.98
CA ALA A 231 5.67 -6.70 17.57
C ALA A 231 5.83 -8.06 16.87
N ALA A 232 6.92 -8.79 17.13
CA ALA A 232 7.13 -10.14 16.60
C ALA A 232 6.04 -11.11 17.06
N GLN A 233 5.64 -11.03 18.33
CA GLN A 233 4.52 -11.84 18.85
C GLN A 233 3.22 -11.51 18.13
N ASP A 234 2.87 -10.24 17.99
CA ASP A 234 1.59 -9.85 17.41
C ASP A 234 1.52 -10.12 15.90
N VAL A 235 2.61 -9.97 15.16
CA VAL A 235 2.70 -10.37 13.75
C VAL A 235 2.60 -11.89 13.59
N MET A 236 3.15 -12.67 14.54
CA MET A 236 2.97 -14.13 14.56
C MET A 236 1.52 -14.52 14.88
N LYS A 237 0.88 -13.85 15.84
CA LYS A 237 -0.55 -14.05 16.16
C LYS A 237 -1.43 -13.75 14.95
N MET A 238 -1.22 -12.62 14.28
CA MET A 238 -1.91 -12.27 13.04
C MET A 238 -1.78 -13.39 12.01
N SER A 239 -0.55 -13.88 11.79
CA SER A 239 -0.30 -14.96 10.82
C SER A 239 -1.09 -16.23 11.16
N ARG A 240 -1.17 -16.62 12.45
CA ARG A 240 -1.98 -17.77 12.89
C ARG A 240 -3.48 -17.54 12.71
N ILE A 241 -3.98 -16.34 13.02
CA ILE A 241 -5.39 -15.99 12.86
C ILE A 241 -5.77 -16.04 11.37
N PHE A 242 -4.93 -15.49 10.49
CA PHE A 242 -5.20 -15.46 9.05
C PHE A 242 -5.12 -16.85 8.40
N ASN A 243 -4.26 -17.74 8.92
CA ASN A 243 -4.22 -19.14 8.46
C ASN A 243 -5.34 -20.01 9.05
N SER A 244 -6.01 -19.58 10.11
CA SER A 244 -7.11 -20.35 10.72
C SER A 244 -8.38 -20.24 9.88
N SER A 245 -8.88 -21.35 9.35
CA SER A 245 -10.11 -21.39 8.55
C SER A 245 -11.36 -20.94 9.32
N VAL A 246 -11.36 -21.05 10.65
CA VAL A 246 -12.49 -20.61 11.48
C VAL A 246 -12.37 -19.13 11.81
N ALA A 247 -11.20 -18.68 12.26
CA ALA A 247 -11.00 -17.28 12.65
C ALA A 247 -11.02 -16.35 11.44
N SER A 248 -10.37 -16.72 10.33
CA SER A 248 -10.39 -15.94 9.09
C SER A 248 -11.81 -15.75 8.54
N ARG A 249 -12.66 -16.80 8.54
CA ARG A 249 -14.05 -16.68 8.07
C ARG A 249 -14.91 -15.73 8.89
N LYS A 250 -14.60 -15.58 10.19
CA LYS A 250 -15.30 -14.64 11.09
C LYS A 250 -14.69 -13.24 11.05
N LEU A 251 -13.51 -13.08 10.47
CA LEU A 251 -12.83 -11.80 10.36
C LEU A 251 -13.50 -10.98 9.24
N GLY A 252 -14.19 -9.91 9.63
CA GLY A 252 -14.70 -8.93 8.68
C GLY A 252 -13.58 -8.12 8.03
N ALA A 253 -13.86 -7.51 6.88
CA ALA A 253 -12.82 -6.78 6.15
C ALA A 253 -12.29 -5.55 6.89
N ASP A 254 -13.13 -4.88 7.65
CA ASP A 254 -12.69 -3.74 8.45
C ASP A 254 -11.72 -4.18 9.55
N ALA A 255 -12.00 -5.32 10.21
CA ALA A 255 -11.12 -5.89 11.22
C ALA A 255 -9.78 -6.36 10.64
N PHE A 256 -9.79 -6.92 9.42
CA PHE A 256 -8.56 -7.25 8.70
C PHE A 256 -7.68 -6.01 8.47
N HIS A 257 -8.26 -4.93 7.93
CA HIS A 257 -7.53 -3.68 7.68
C HIS A 257 -7.03 -3.06 8.98
N ASP A 258 -7.87 -3.01 10.01
CA ASP A 258 -7.49 -2.46 11.31
C ASP A 258 -6.30 -3.22 11.92
N ILE A 259 -6.25 -4.56 11.82
CA ILE A 259 -5.09 -5.34 12.29
C ILE A 259 -3.82 -4.95 11.53
N VAL A 260 -3.89 -4.88 10.20
CA VAL A 260 -2.74 -4.55 9.34
C VAL A 260 -2.26 -3.13 9.64
N ILE A 261 -3.17 -2.15 9.68
CA ILE A 261 -2.88 -0.74 9.96
C ILE A 261 -2.25 -0.58 11.35
N SER A 262 -2.84 -1.20 12.39
CA SER A 262 -2.31 -1.11 13.76
C SER A 262 -0.91 -1.71 13.88
N LEU A 263 -0.65 -2.85 13.24
CA LEU A 263 0.68 -3.46 13.22
C LEU A 263 1.70 -2.62 12.47
N CYS A 264 1.33 -2.07 11.31
CA CYS A 264 2.18 -1.15 10.55
C CYS A 264 2.56 0.07 11.39
N TYR A 265 1.59 0.74 12.03
CA TYR A 265 1.89 1.89 12.88
C TYR A 265 2.76 1.55 14.07
N ARG A 266 2.52 0.40 14.73
CA ARG A 266 3.36 -0.04 15.84
C ARG A 266 4.80 -0.26 15.39
N LEU A 267 5.01 -0.96 14.28
CA LEU A 267 6.34 -1.19 13.72
C LEU A 267 7.02 0.13 13.31
N LEU A 268 6.30 1.06 12.69
CA LEU A 268 6.81 2.40 12.36
C LEU A 268 7.17 3.20 13.62
N GLY A 269 6.46 2.99 14.74
CA GLY A 269 6.73 3.64 16.02
C GLY A 269 8.00 3.17 16.73
N ILE A 270 8.44 1.92 16.52
CA ILE A 270 9.68 1.37 17.10
C ILE A 270 10.91 2.09 16.56
N GLY A 271 10.93 2.35 15.26
CA GLY A 271 12.05 2.99 14.61
C GLY A 271 11.68 3.50 13.23
N ALA A 272 11.92 4.79 12.99
CA ALA A 272 11.68 5.40 11.70
C ALA A 272 12.57 4.74 10.62
N ILE A 273 11.96 4.46 9.46
CA ILE A 273 12.69 3.99 8.27
C ILE A 273 13.62 5.08 7.75
N SER A 274 13.29 6.35 7.97
CA SER A 274 14.19 7.49 7.76
C SER A 274 14.92 7.85 9.05
N GLY A 275 16.24 8.10 8.97
CA GLY A 275 17.08 8.51 10.10
C GLY A 275 17.87 7.38 10.78
N ALA A 276 18.55 7.70 11.88
CA ALA A 276 19.34 6.74 12.64
C ALA A 276 18.43 5.80 13.46
N SER A 277 18.68 4.50 13.37
CA SER A 277 17.96 3.51 14.17
C SER A 277 18.32 3.66 15.64
N LYS A 278 17.30 3.64 16.51
CA LYS A 278 17.50 3.55 17.97
C LYS A 278 17.89 2.14 18.43
N LEU A 279 17.60 1.12 17.60
CA LEU A 279 17.96 -0.26 17.87
C LEU A 279 19.47 -0.48 17.69
N SER A 280 20.16 -0.75 18.80
CA SER A 280 21.59 -1.07 18.86
C SER A 280 21.86 -2.55 18.63
N ASN A 281 20.97 -3.44 19.06
CA ASN A 281 21.12 -4.88 18.86
C ASN A 281 20.92 -5.25 17.38
N PRO A 282 21.89 -5.95 16.75
CA PRO A 282 21.82 -6.27 15.33
C PRO A 282 20.69 -7.24 14.96
N VAL A 283 20.34 -8.18 15.85
CA VAL A 283 19.22 -9.12 15.66
C VAL A 283 17.88 -8.38 15.76
N ALA A 284 17.72 -7.53 16.79
CA ALA A 284 16.52 -6.70 16.93
C ALA A 284 16.28 -5.84 15.69
N ARG A 285 17.35 -5.21 15.18
CA ARG A 285 17.29 -4.36 13.99
C ARG A 285 16.91 -5.14 12.73
N ALA A 286 17.52 -6.30 12.49
CA ALA A 286 17.20 -7.12 11.33
C ALA A 286 15.77 -7.68 11.40
N ALA A 287 15.33 -8.12 12.59
CA ALA A 287 13.98 -8.59 12.83
C ALA A 287 12.94 -7.48 12.65
N HIS A 288 13.19 -6.28 13.19
CA HIS A 288 12.30 -5.12 13.02
C HIS A 288 12.10 -4.75 11.54
N LEU A 289 13.20 -4.62 10.78
CA LEU A 289 13.12 -4.35 9.34
C LEU A 289 12.45 -5.49 8.58
N GLY A 290 12.68 -6.74 8.96
CA GLY A 290 12.02 -7.91 8.40
C GLY A 290 10.51 -7.95 8.69
N LEU A 291 10.08 -7.55 9.89
CA LEU A 291 8.66 -7.44 10.22
C LEU A 291 7.99 -6.33 9.43
N ILE A 292 8.63 -5.16 9.26
CA ILE A 292 8.14 -4.10 8.38
C ILE A 292 8.00 -4.63 6.95
N ALA A 293 9.06 -5.23 6.41
CA ALA A 293 9.09 -5.79 5.06
C ALA A 293 8.02 -6.89 4.88
N PHE A 294 7.79 -7.72 5.88
CA PHE A 294 6.69 -8.69 5.87
C PHE A 294 5.33 -7.99 5.82
N MET A 295 5.11 -6.94 6.61
CA MET A 295 3.83 -6.22 6.61
C MET A 295 3.54 -5.51 5.29
N THR A 296 4.55 -5.07 4.53
CA THR A 296 4.32 -4.45 3.21
C THR A 296 3.68 -5.40 2.21
N THR A 297 3.79 -6.73 2.41
CA THR A 297 3.15 -7.74 1.55
C THR A 297 1.63 -7.69 1.60
N PHE A 298 1.04 -7.10 2.64
CA PHE A 298 -0.41 -6.95 2.82
C PHE A 298 -0.94 -5.62 2.29
N LEU A 299 -0.07 -4.66 1.96
CA LEU A 299 -0.48 -3.32 1.54
C LEU A 299 -0.84 -3.32 0.05
N PRO A 300 -2.11 -3.07 -0.32
CA PRO A 300 -2.57 -3.12 -1.72
C PRO A 300 -1.92 -2.02 -2.57
N HIS A 301 -1.57 -0.89 -1.95
CA HIS A 301 -1.11 0.34 -2.60
C HIS A 301 0.29 0.26 -3.24
N LEU A 302 1.03 -0.83 -3.06
CA LEU A 302 2.44 -0.87 -3.49
C LEU A 302 2.74 -2.12 -4.32
N SER A 303 1.70 -2.77 -4.86
CA SER A 303 1.81 -4.01 -5.64
C SER A 303 2.24 -3.81 -7.10
N HIS A 304 1.97 -2.63 -7.68
CA HIS A 304 2.33 -2.32 -9.07
C HIS A 304 3.35 -1.17 -9.05
N GLY A 305 4.59 -1.44 -9.49
CA GLY A 305 5.72 -0.50 -9.40
C GLY A 305 6.64 -0.71 -8.19
N ARG A 306 6.70 -1.93 -7.63
CA ARG A 306 7.57 -2.30 -6.49
C ARG A 306 9.03 -1.93 -6.70
N ASP A 307 9.48 -1.95 -7.95
CA ASP A 307 10.88 -1.74 -8.39
C ASP A 307 11.46 -0.34 -8.12
N GLN A 308 10.81 0.49 -7.28
CA GLN A 308 11.38 1.80 -6.93
C GLN A 308 10.89 2.38 -5.61
N MET A 309 9.80 1.86 -5.04
CA MET A 309 9.13 2.54 -3.93
C MET A 309 9.84 2.29 -2.59
N TYR A 310 10.27 1.07 -2.28
CA TYR A 310 10.87 0.76 -0.98
C TYR A 310 12.40 0.79 -0.93
N HIS A 311 13.06 1.53 -1.81
CA HIS A 311 14.53 1.52 -1.90
C HIS A 311 15.20 1.80 -0.53
N VAL A 312 14.67 2.72 0.29
CA VAL A 312 15.24 3.02 1.60
C VAL A 312 15.16 1.82 2.54
N LEU A 313 13.98 1.18 2.61
CA LEU A 313 13.77 -0.02 3.42
C LEU A 313 14.63 -1.18 2.91
N SER A 314 14.65 -1.43 1.59
CA SER A 314 15.49 -2.46 0.96
C SER A 314 16.97 -2.29 1.33
N ARG A 315 17.52 -1.09 1.12
CA ARG A 315 18.92 -0.77 1.44
C ARG A 315 19.23 -1.01 2.91
N LYS A 316 18.39 -0.51 3.82
CA LYS A 316 18.58 -0.69 5.27
C LYS A 316 18.47 -2.15 5.68
N TYR A 317 17.55 -2.89 5.08
CA TYR A 317 17.33 -4.29 5.39
C TYR A 317 18.48 -5.17 4.91
N LYS A 318 18.93 -5.00 3.66
CA LYS A 318 20.14 -5.65 3.13
C LYS A 318 21.37 -5.36 3.98
N ALA A 319 21.56 -4.11 4.41
CA ALA A 319 22.67 -3.73 5.29
C ALA A 319 22.58 -4.40 6.66
N ALA A 320 21.38 -4.55 7.23
CA ALA A 320 21.18 -5.26 8.49
C ALA A 320 21.46 -6.76 8.34
N LEU A 321 21.01 -7.40 7.25
CA LEU A 321 21.25 -8.82 6.98
C LEU A 321 22.71 -9.12 6.62
N SER A 322 23.43 -8.16 6.03
CA SER A 322 24.85 -8.28 5.71
C SER A 322 25.77 -7.99 6.89
N ASN A 323 25.23 -7.53 8.02
CA ASN A 323 26.03 -7.19 9.19
C ASN A 323 26.68 -8.44 9.81
N ALA A 324 28.00 -8.38 10.05
CA ALA A 324 28.75 -9.53 10.57
C ALA A 324 28.32 -9.95 11.98
N ALA A 325 27.98 -9.01 12.86
CA ALA A 325 27.51 -9.31 14.22
C ALA A 325 26.11 -9.94 14.20
N PHE A 326 25.23 -9.50 13.29
CA PHE A 326 23.96 -10.16 13.04
C PHE A 326 24.19 -11.62 12.61
N ARG A 327 24.99 -11.84 11.55
CA ARG A 327 25.22 -13.19 10.99
C ARG A 327 25.83 -14.17 11.98
N LYS A 328 26.66 -13.69 12.92
CA LYS A 328 27.23 -14.52 14.00
C LYS A 328 26.24 -14.88 15.10
N SER A 329 25.20 -14.07 15.29
CA SER A 329 24.27 -14.19 16.43
C SER A 329 22.95 -14.87 16.08
N ILE A 330 22.53 -14.77 14.81
CA ILE A 330 21.23 -15.28 14.37
C ILE A 330 21.29 -16.78 14.06
N ASP A 331 20.24 -17.52 14.41
CA ASP A 331 20.12 -18.90 13.98
C ASP A 331 19.83 -19.01 12.47
N PRO A 332 20.29 -20.08 11.80
CA PRO A 332 20.18 -20.20 10.34
C PRO A 332 18.72 -20.21 9.85
N ALA A 333 17.79 -20.74 10.64
CA ALA A 333 16.39 -20.83 10.24
C ALA A 333 15.72 -19.44 10.22
N THR A 334 16.01 -18.62 11.23
CA THR A 334 15.51 -17.25 11.30
C THR A 334 16.15 -16.38 10.23
N HIS A 335 17.43 -16.61 9.95
CA HIS A 335 18.11 -15.95 8.84
C HIS A 335 17.45 -16.29 7.48
N LEU A 336 17.12 -17.56 7.23
CA LEU A 336 16.42 -17.96 6.01
C LEU A 336 15.06 -17.27 5.88
N TRP A 337 14.28 -17.19 6.96
CA TRP A 337 13.00 -16.49 6.94
C TRP A 337 13.16 -15.02 6.57
N LEU A 338 14.16 -14.33 7.15
CA LEU A 338 14.44 -12.93 6.83
C LEU A 338 14.85 -12.74 5.36
N LEU A 339 15.67 -13.63 4.81
CA LEU A 339 16.06 -13.59 3.38
C LEU A 339 14.84 -13.80 2.47
N MET A 340 13.99 -14.78 2.77
CA MET A 340 12.76 -15.03 2.02
C MET A 340 11.84 -13.82 2.05
N VAL A 341 11.66 -13.19 3.22
CA VAL A 341 10.86 -11.97 3.35
C VAL A 341 11.46 -10.84 2.52
N ALA A 342 12.78 -10.67 2.49
CA ALA A 342 13.43 -9.66 1.65
C ALA A 342 13.05 -9.84 0.17
N GLY A 343 13.18 -11.06 -0.37
CA GLY A 343 12.80 -11.39 -1.74
C GLY A 343 11.31 -11.22 -2.04
N LEU A 344 10.43 -11.44 -1.06
CA LEU A 344 8.98 -11.31 -1.21
C LEU A 344 8.49 -9.86 -1.29
N SER A 345 9.24 -8.92 -0.72
CA SER A 345 8.71 -7.61 -0.34
C SER A 345 9.46 -6.41 -0.91
N VAL A 346 10.80 -6.39 -0.80
CA VAL A 346 11.60 -5.17 -0.98
C VAL A 346 12.71 -5.28 -2.01
N LEU A 347 13.06 -6.49 -2.45
CA LEU A 347 14.10 -6.71 -3.45
C LEU A 347 13.56 -6.61 -4.88
N GLU A 348 14.41 -6.09 -5.76
CA GLU A 348 14.17 -5.98 -7.20
C GLU A 348 14.73 -7.21 -7.93
N ASP A 349 14.21 -7.51 -9.12
CA ASP A 349 14.55 -8.73 -9.88
C ASP A 349 16.06 -8.92 -10.14
N GLY A 350 16.80 -7.82 -10.35
CA GLY A 350 18.26 -7.88 -10.53
C GLY A 350 19.04 -8.30 -9.28
N GLU A 351 18.45 -8.14 -8.09
CA GLU A 351 19.13 -8.43 -6.82
C GLU A 351 19.03 -9.91 -6.42
N PHE A 352 18.19 -10.70 -7.10
CA PHE A 352 17.93 -12.10 -6.75
C PHE A 352 19.16 -12.97 -6.99
N SER A 353 19.74 -12.89 -8.18
CA SER A 353 20.93 -13.68 -8.54
C SER A 353 22.20 -13.17 -7.87
N GLU A 354 22.36 -11.85 -7.76
CA GLU A 354 23.61 -11.25 -7.27
C GLU A 354 23.75 -11.28 -5.74
N TRP A 355 22.64 -11.14 -5.02
CA TRP A 355 22.68 -10.98 -3.56
C TRP A 355 21.85 -12.02 -2.82
N LEU A 356 20.62 -12.29 -3.25
CA LEU A 356 19.72 -13.16 -2.47
C LEU A 356 20.10 -14.64 -2.57
N ALA A 357 20.32 -15.16 -3.79
CA ALA A 357 20.60 -16.56 -4.02
C ALA A 357 21.88 -17.05 -3.30
N PRO A 358 23.03 -16.36 -3.39
CA PRO A 358 24.23 -16.76 -2.65
C PRO A 358 24.00 -16.77 -1.13
N ARG A 359 23.22 -15.83 -0.61
CA ARG A 359 22.90 -15.75 0.82
C ARG A 359 22.00 -16.87 1.28
N ILE A 360 21.02 -17.26 0.46
CA ILE A 360 20.18 -18.41 0.77
C ILE A 360 21.03 -19.69 0.73
N SER A 361 21.89 -19.88 -0.27
CA SER A 361 22.81 -21.03 -0.34
C SER A 361 23.69 -21.17 0.91
N GLU A 362 24.34 -20.08 1.35
CA GLU A 362 25.18 -20.06 2.57
C GLU A 362 24.42 -20.55 3.83
N VAL A 363 23.10 -20.32 3.88
CA VAL A 363 22.24 -20.73 4.98
C VAL A 363 21.79 -22.18 4.82
N LEU A 364 21.46 -22.61 3.60
CA LEU A 364 21.03 -23.97 3.28
C LEU A 364 22.14 -25.01 3.45
N ASP A 365 23.39 -24.63 3.21
CA ASP A 365 24.57 -25.49 3.45
C ASP A 365 24.62 -25.99 4.90
N GLN A 366 24.11 -25.20 5.86
CA GLN A 366 24.06 -25.56 7.28
C GLN A 366 22.94 -26.57 7.60
N PHE A 367 21.97 -26.73 6.71
CA PHE A 367 20.88 -27.70 6.82
C PHE A 367 21.10 -28.97 5.99
N GLY A 368 22.04 -28.94 5.02
CA GLY A 368 22.25 -30.03 4.07
C GLY A 368 21.03 -30.31 3.19
N MET A 369 20.18 -29.30 2.95
CA MET A 369 18.95 -29.42 2.16
C MET A 369 18.76 -28.18 1.29
N ASP A 370 18.39 -28.39 0.03
CA ASP A 370 18.21 -27.37 -1.00
C ASP A 370 16.81 -27.38 -1.64
N GLU A 371 15.85 -28.02 -0.98
CA GLU A 371 14.48 -28.12 -1.49
C GLU A 371 13.56 -27.01 -0.97
N TRP A 372 12.71 -26.48 -1.86
CA TRP A 372 11.62 -25.57 -1.48
C TRP A 372 10.68 -26.20 -0.45
N SER A 373 10.44 -27.51 -0.53
CA SER A 373 9.57 -28.25 0.40
C SER A 373 10.04 -28.09 1.85
N PHE A 374 11.35 -28.13 2.07
CA PHE A 374 11.98 -27.93 3.36
C PHE A 374 11.86 -26.48 3.82
N ALA A 375 12.27 -25.52 2.97
CA ALA A 375 12.18 -24.10 3.28
C ALA A 375 10.75 -23.71 3.64
N ARG A 376 9.75 -24.19 2.88
CA ARG A 376 8.34 -23.91 3.13
C ARG A 376 7.84 -24.44 4.48
N ARG A 377 8.21 -25.67 4.86
CA ARG A 377 7.90 -26.22 6.19
C ARG A 377 8.51 -25.38 7.30
N LEU A 378 9.74 -24.88 7.08
CA LEU A 378 10.40 -23.99 8.02
C LEU A 378 9.64 -22.67 8.16
N MET A 379 9.28 -22.03 7.04
CA MET A 379 8.52 -20.76 7.03
C MET A 379 7.21 -20.85 7.82
N GLY A 380 6.56 -22.02 7.88
CA GLY A 380 5.36 -22.23 8.68
C GLY A 380 5.53 -22.04 10.20
N LYS A 381 6.77 -22.05 10.71
CA LYS A 381 7.10 -21.78 12.12
C LYS A 381 7.33 -20.28 12.41
N TYR A 382 7.31 -19.46 11.37
CA TYR A 382 7.53 -18.01 11.41
C TYR A 382 6.26 -17.28 10.95
N PRO A 383 6.22 -15.94 11.05
CA PRO A 383 5.15 -15.20 10.41
C PRO A 383 5.08 -15.51 8.92
N TRP A 384 3.98 -16.15 8.54
CA TRP A 384 3.74 -16.62 7.18
C TRP A 384 2.26 -16.87 7.01
N VAL A 385 1.64 -16.21 6.04
CA VAL A 385 0.24 -16.41 5.68
C VAL A 385 0.17 -17.18 4.37
N ASN A 386 -0.31 -18.41 4.42
CA ASN A 386 -0.22 -19.39 3.33
C ASN A 386 -0.82 -18.82 2.03
N SER A 387 -1.98 -18.18 2.15
CA SER A 387 -2.73 -17.61 1.02
C SER A 387 -2.08 -16.40 0.37
N VAL A 388 -1.10 -15.77 1.03
CA VAL A 388 -0.37 -14.60 0.54
C VAL A 388 1.01 -14.99 0.06
N HIS A 389 1.70 -15.86 0.80
CA HIS A 389 3.14 -16.02 0.66
C HIS A 389 3.55 -17.33 -0.02
N ASP A 390 2.69 -18.36 -0.09
CA ASP A 390 3.10 -19.66 -0.66
C ASP A 390 3.51 -19.54 -2.12
N THR A 391 2.64 -18.94 -2.95
CA THR A 391 2.91 -18.79 -4.39
C THR A 391 4.03 -17.79 -4.66
N PRO A 392 4.03 -16.56 -4.10
CA PRO A 392 5.14 -15.64 -4.31
C PRO A 392 6.46 -16.17 -3.73
N GLY A 393 6.42 -16.88 -2.59
CA GLY A 393 7.60 -17.47 -1.96
C GLY A 393 8.24 -18.55 -2.84
N ALA A 394 7.43 -19.41 -3.45
CA ALA A 394 7.91 -20.38 -4.44
C ALA A 394 8.51 -19.68 -5.67
N ALA A 395 7.93 -18.57 -6.12
CA ALA A 395 8.47 -17.79 -7.24
C ALA A 395 9.82 -17.13 -6.88
N VAL A 396 9.97 -16.58 -5.67
CA VAL A 396 11.25 -16.08 -5.14
C VAL A 396 12.29 -17.19 -5.14
N TRP A 397 11.92 -18.37 -4.64
CA TRP A 397 12.79 -19.55 -4.62
C TRP A 397 13.25 -19.94 -6.03
N GLN A 398 12.33 -20.02 -6.99
CA GLN A 398 12.62 -20.37 -8.37
C GLN A 398 13.53 -19.34 -9.05
N LYS A 399 13.40 -18.05 -8.74
CA LYS A 399 14.30 -17.00 -9.23
C LYS A 399 15.72 -17.16 -8.68
N CYS A 400 15.87 -17.57 -7.43
CA CYS A 400 17.17 -17.82 -6.82
C CYS A 400 17.82 -19.11 -7.31
N PHE A 401 17.02 -20.15 -7.54
CA PHE A 401 17.47 -21.48 -7.95
C PHE A 401 16.68 -21.95 -9.17
N PRO A 402 16.98 -21.42 -10.37
CA PRO A 402 16.35 -21.87 -11.58
C PRO A 402 16.66 -23.35 -11.78
N THR A 403 15.63 -24.19 -11.88
CA THR A 403 15.83 -25.59 -12.23
C THR A 403 16.35 -25.63 -13.67
N SER A 404 17.55 -26.18 -13.88
CA SER A 404 18.12 -26.36 -15.21
C SER A 404 17.29 -27.35 -16.04
N THR A 405 16.21 -26.90 -16.66
CA THR A 405 15.56 -27.62 -17.76
C THR A 405 15.86 -26.89 -19.07
N ALA A 406 17.08 -27.10 -19.57
CA ALA A 406 17.42 -26.99 -21.00
C ALA A 406 18.85 -27.50 -21.23
N GLN A 407 19.00 -28.80 -21.46
CA GLN A 407 19.95 -29.36 -22.42
C GLN A 407 19.43 -30.74 -22.84
N ASN A 408 18.42 -30.75 -23.70
CA ASN A 408 18.24 -31.82 -24.66
C ASN A 408 18.95 -31.36 -25.94
N ASN A 409 20.04 -32.05 -26.27
CA ASN A 409 20.37 -32.45 -27.64
C ASN A 409 21.09 -33.78 -27.56
#